data_AF-A0A915KLW4-F1
#
_entry.id   AF-A0A915KLW4-F1
#
_cell.length_a   1.000
_cell.length_b   1.000
_cell.length_c   1.000
_cell.angle_alpha   90.00
_cell.angle_beta   90.00
_cell.angle_gamma   90.00
#
_symmetry.space_group_name_H-M   'P 1'
#
loop_
_entity.id
_entity.type
_entity.pdbx_description
1 polymer ?
#
loop_
_entity_poly.entity_id
_entity_poly.type
_entity_poly.pdbx_seq_one_letter_code
_entity_poly.pdbx_strand_id
1 'polypeptide(L)'
;MQHRIIFPLNCLSTLVTEKPNVLINQFPCESVLTVKDLLAACVHLAFRDKPMNEDTLKFEPPWFCTTFNLKTELPQFVSYFQRREEMDFDNTWIIKPWNLARSLDTFVTNNLTQIIRLIDSGPKVACKYIDDPVLFHRPDVDAW
;
A
#
# COMPACT_ATOMS: atom_id res chain seq x y z
N MET A 1 3.59 -34.62 23.93
CA MET A 1 4.49 -34.00 22.94
C MET A 1 4.35 -32.49 23.05
N GLN A 2 5.40 -31.74 23.42
CA GLN A 2 5.38 -30.28 23.35
C GLN A 2 5.74 -29.88 21.92
N HIS A 3 4.75 -29.47 21.12
CA HIS A 3 5.00 -28.85 19.83
C HIS A 3 5.63 -27.48 20.08
N ARG A 4 6.90 -27.30 19.71
CA ARG A 4 7.58 -26.01 19.79
C ARG A 4 7.18 -25.18 18.57
N ILE A 5 6.57 -24.01 18.80
CA ILE A 5 6.38 -22.99 17.77
C ILE A 5 7.70 -22.21 17.68
N ILE A 6 8.24 -22.06 16.46
CA ILE A 6 9.46 -21.29 16.22
C ILE A 6 9.12 -20.06 15.36
N PHE A 7 9.73 -18.92 15.70
CA PHE A 7 9.78 -17.71 14.87
C PHE A 7 11.10 -17.74 14.08
N PRO A 8 11.07 -18.14 12.81
CA PRO A 8 12.31 -18.37 12.08
C PRO A 8 12.97 -17.06 11.65
N LEU A 9 14.23 -16.89 12.01
CA LEU A 9 15.16 -15.94 11.37
C LEU A 9 15.84 -16.55 10.12
N ASN A 10 15.69 -17.87 9.93
CA ASN A 10 16.33 -18.67 8.88
C ASN A 10 15.38 -18.93 7.70
N CYS A 11 15.95 -19.30 6.55
CA CYS A 11 15.20 -19.69 5.36
C CYS A 11 14.25 -20.87 5.65
N LEU A 12 12.98 -20.71 5.24
CA LEU A 12 11.92 -21.71 5.47
C LEU A 12 12.26 -23.07 4.85
N SER A 13 12.97 -23.11 3.72
CA SER A 13 13.39 -24.36 3.08
C SER A 13 14.35 -25.17 3.96
N THR A 14 15.29 -24.51 4.62
CA THR A 14 16.23 -25.14 5.56
C THR A 14 15.51 -25.71 6.78
N LEU A 15 14.51 -24.99 7.32
CA LEU A 15 13.72 -25.43 8.47
C LEU A 15 12.89 -26.68 8.20
N VAL A 16 12.34 -26.80 6.99
CA VAL A 16 11.58 -27.99 6.59
C VAL A 16 12.46 -29.25 6.61
N THR A 17 13.71 -29.14 6.14
CA THR A 17 14.65 -30.27 6.11
C THR A 17 15.20 -30.60 7.49
N GLU A 18 15.58 -29.60 8.28
CA GLU A 18 16.23 -29.81 9.58
C GLU A 18 15.26 -30.16 10.71
N LYS A 19 14.02 -29.65 10.67
CA LYS A 19 13.04 -29.76 11.77
C LYS A 19 11.62 -29.99 11.27
N PRO A 20 11.31 -31.15 10.66
CA PRO A 20 10.02 -31.42 10.02
C PRO A 20 8.82 -31.47 10.99
N ASN A 21 9.05 -31.71 12.29
CA ASN A 21 8.00 -31.81 13.31
C ASN A 21 7.72 -30.48 14.04
N VAL A 22 8.33 -29.39 13.58
CA VAL A 22 8.15 -28.05 14.16
C VAL A 22 7.03 -27.32 13.43
N LEU A 23 6.25 -26.56 14.19
CA LEU A 23 5.26 -25.64 13.65
C LEU A 23 5.85 -24.23 13.60
N ILE A 24 5.51 -23.50 12.55
CA ILE A 24 5.88 -22.09 12.35
C ILE A 24 4.60 -21.26 12.27
N ASN A 25 4.66 -20.00 12.71
CA ASN A 25 3.51 -19.08 12.63
C ASN A 25 3.56 -18.14 11.41
N GLN A 26 4.43 -18.44 10.44
CA GLN A 26 4.63 -17.64 9.23
C GLN A 26 4.41 -18.52 8.01
N PHE A 27 3.78 -17.98 6.98
CA PHE A 27 3.61 -18.68 5.71
C PHE A 27 4.73 -18.26 4.75
N PRO A 28 5.28 -19.22 3.96
CA PRO A 28 6.15 -18.86 2.84
C PRO A 28 5.46 -17.84 1.93
N CYS A 29 6.20 -16.81 1.51
CA CYS A 29 5.72 -15.76 0.60
C CYS A 29 4.54 -14.90 1.11
N GLU A 30 4.28 -14.83 2.43
CA GLU A 30 3.23 -13.95 2.96
C GLU A 30 3.44 -12.45 2.65
N SER A 31 4.68 -12.05 2.32
CA SER A 31 5.04 -10.70 1.88
C SER A 31 4.20 -10.19 0.72
N VAL A 32 3.69 -11.11 -0.11
CA VAL A 32 2.79 -10.80 -1.23
C VAL A 32 1.52 -10.06 -0.77
N LEU A 33 1.09 -10.26 0.48
CA LEU A 33 -0.05 -9.58 1.09
C LEU A 33 0.36 -8.56 2.16
N THR A 34 1.50 -8.77 2.83
CA THR A 34 1.90 -7.93 3.98
C THR A 34 2.79 -6.74 3.60
N VAL A 35 3.35 -6.72 2.39
CA VAL A 35 4.15 -5.59 1.87
C VAL A 35 3.30 -4.79 0.88
N LYS A 36 3.31 -3.45 1.02
CA LYS A 36 2.32 -2.56 0.39
C LYS A 36 2.35 -2.57 -1.13
N ASP A 37 3.54 -2.58 -1.73
CA ASP A 37 3.70 -2.61 -3.19
C ASP A 37 3.31 -3.97 -3.79
N LEU A 38 3.65 -5.06 -3.11
CA LEU A 38 3.25 -6.41 -3.53
C LEU A 38 1.74 -6.62 -3.42
N LEU A 39 1.12 -6.14 -2.35
CA LEU A 39 -0.34 -6.16 -2.20
C LEU A 39 -1.01 -5.38 -3.34
N ALA A 40 -0.52 -4.18 -3.65
CA ALA A 40 -1.04 -3.38 -4.76
C ALA A 40 -0.88 -4.12 -6.11
N ALA A 41 0.29 -4.71 -6.37
CA ALA A 41 0.53 -5.49 -7.58
C ALA A 41 -0.41 -6.70 -7.69
N CYS A 42 -0.69 -7.39 -6.58
CA CYS A 42 -1.63 -8.51 -6.56
C CYS A 42 -3.06 -8.09 -6.84
N VAL A 43 -3.51 -6.96 -6.27
CA VAL A 43 -4.84 -6.41 -6.58
C VAL A 43 -4.90 -6.03 -8.06
N HIS A 44 -3.94 -5.28 -8.57
CA HIS A 44 -3.90 -4.89 -9.99
C HIS A 44 -3.89 -6.10 -10.92
N LEU A 45 -3.15 -7.16 -10.58
CA LEU A 45 -3.12 -8.40 -11.34
C LEU A 45 -4.49 -9.10 -11.34
N ALA A 46 -5.14 -9.17 -10.18
CA ALA A 46 -6.44 -9.83 -10.02
C ALA A 46 -7.57 -9.10 -10.78
N PHE A 47 -7.44 -7.79 -11.00
CA PHE A 47 -8.43 -6.94 -11.66
C PHE A 47 -7.95 -6.37 -13.00
N ARG A 48 -6.87 -6.91 -13.58
CA ARG A 48 -6.24 -6.38 -14.81
C ARG A 48 -7.17 -6.29 -16.01
N ASP A 49 -8.17 -7.16 -16.08
CA ASP A 49 -9.13 -7.25 -17.20
C ASP A 49 -10.28 -6.24 -17.03
N LYS A 50 -10.35 -5.56 -15.87
CA LYS A 50 -11.31 -4.49 -15.61
C LYS A 50 -10.66 -3.12 -15.86
N PRO A 51 -11.12 -2.36 -16.86
CA PRO A 51 -10.58 -1.02 -17.10
C PRO A 51 -10.95 -0.05 -15.99
N MET A 52 -10.16 1.00 -15.83
CA MET A 52 -10.49 2.15 -15.00
C MET A 52 -11.74 2.85 -15.54
N ASN A 53 -12.62 3.32 -14.66
CA ASN A 53 -13.74 4.16 -15.08
C ASN A 53 -13.22 5.57 -15.42
N GLU A 54 -13.39 5.99 -16.67
CA GLU A 54 -12.81 7.23 -17.19
C GLU A 54 -13.45 8.52 -16.62
N ASP A 55 -14.72 8.45 -16.19
CA ASP A 55 -15.46 9.60 -15.65
C ASP A 55 -15.11 9.86 -14.18
N THR A 56 -14.85 8.80 -13.42
CA THR A 56 -14.55 8.89 -11.97
C THR A 56 -13.07 8.71 -11.65
N LEU A 57 -12.29 8.28 -12.64
CA LEU A 57 -10.90 7.85 -12.52
C LEU A 57 -10.67 6.78 -11.44
N LYS A 58 -11.68 5.95 -11.13
CA LYS A 58 -11.56 4.90 -10.11
C LYS A 58 -11.20 3.56 -10.75
N PHE A 59 -10.30 2.85 -10.09
CA PHE A 59 -9.93 1.47 -10.42
C PHE A 59 -10.80 0.48 -9.66
N GLU A 60 -10.96 -0.71 -10.22
CA GLU A 60 -11.50 -1.85 -9.51
C GLU A 60 -10.42 -2.49 -8.63
N PRO A 61 -10.77 -3.05 -7.45
CA PRO A 61 -12.09 -3.08 -6.84
C PRO A 61 -12.37 -1.83 -5.98
N PRO A 62 -13.65 -1.47 -5.73
CA PRO A 62 -14.01 -0.21 -5.05
C PRO A 62 -13.54 -0.10 -3.60
N TRP A 63 -13.22 -1.21 -2.94
CA TRP A 63 -12.69 -1.21 -1.57
C TRP A 63 -11.19 -0.95 -1.49
N PHE A 64 -10.47 -1.02 -2.62
CA PHE A 64 -9.03 -0.78 -2.66
C PHE A 64 -8.74 0.63 -3.16
N CYS A 65 -8.00 1.39 -2.37
CA CYS A 65 -7.59 2.73 -2.78
C CYS A 65 -6.60 2.65 -3.94
N THR A 66 -6.78 3.51 -4.95
CA THR A 66 -5.85 3.64 -6.08
C THR A 66 -4.42 3.80 -5.56
N THR A 67 -3.55 2.89 -5.96
CA THR A 67 -2.19 2.79 -5.44
C THR A 67 -1.20 2.55 -6.57
N PHE A 68 -0.11 3.29 -6.59
CA PHE A 68 0.99 3.16 -7.55
C PHE A 68 2.30 2.89 -6.83
N ASN A 69 3.11 1.97 -7.35
CA ASN A 69 4.50 1.80 -6.96
C ASN A 69 5.36 2.86 -7.64
N LEU A 70 5.78 3.89 -6.89
CA LEU A 70 6.51 5.02 -7.45
C LEU A 70 7.91 4.67 -7.96
N LYS A 71 8.43 3.46 -7.71
CA LYS A 71 9.68 3.00 -8.29
C LYS A 71 9.51 2.53 -9.74
N THR A 72 8.39 1.88 -10.04
CA THR A 72 8.14 1.22 -11.33
C THR A 72 7.06 1.90 -12.15
N GLU A 73 6.19 2.66 -11.51
CA GLU A 73 4.96 3.24 -12.08
C GLU A 73 4.91 4.76 -11.95
N LEU A 74 6.06 5.44 -11.74
CA LEU A 74 6.10 6.89 -11.61
C LEU A 74 5.47 7.63 -12.81
N PRO A 75 5.76 7.29 -14.09
CA PRO A 75 5.15 7.97 -15.22
C PRO A 75 3.62 7.81 -15.26
N GLN A 76 3.11 6.61 -14.93
CA GLN A 76 1.69 6.31 -14.87
C GLN A 76 1.02 7.12 -13.77
N PHE A 77 1.66 7.21 -12.60
CA PHE A 77 1.19 8.04 -11.50
C PHE A 77 1.15 9.52 -11.88
N VAL A 78 2.19 10.06 -12.51
CA VAL A 78 2.25 11.47 -12.93
C VAL A 78 1.14 11.79 -13.92
N SER A 79 0.94 10.94 -14.93
CA SER A 79 -0.15 11.09 -15.91
C SER A 79 -1.53 11.07 -15.24
N TYR A 80 -1.75 10.11 -14.33
CA TYR A 80 -2.99 9.99 -13.57
C TYR A 80 -3.23 11.21 -12.66
N PHE A 81 -2.19 11.70 -12.00
CA PHE A 81 -2.25 12.88 -11.15
C PHE A 81 -2.68 14.13 -11.94
N GLN A 82 -2.02 14.39 -13.07
CA GLN A 82 -2.32 15.54 -13.94
C GLN A 82 -3.75 15.47 -14.49
N ARG A 83 -4.19 14.28 -14.91
CA ARG A 83 -5.57 14.08 -15.36
C ARG A 83 -6.61 14.36 -14.27
N ARG A 84 -6.31 14.01 -13.02
CA ARG A 84 -7.17 14.38 -11.88
C ARG A 84 -7.21 15.89 -11.67
N GLU A 85 -6.08 16.60 -11.83
CA GLU A 85 -6.06 18.07 -11.74
C GLU A 85 -6.92 18.71 -12.84
N GLU A 86 -6.83 18.20 -14.08
CA GLU A 86 -7.64 18.68 -15.21
C GLU A 86 -9.14 18.50 -14.98
N MET A 87 -9.54 17.45 -14.25
CA MET A 87 -10.94 17.15 -13.91
C MET A 87 -11.40 17.78 -12.59
N ASP A 88 -10.57 18.63 -11.95
CA ASP A 88 -10.85 19.26 -10.66
C ASP A 88 -11.15 18.24 -9.53
N PHE A 89 -10.48 17.08 -9.58
CA PHE A 89 -10.60 16.04 -8.56
C PHE A 89 -9.57 16.22 -7.45
N ASP A 90 -9.93 15.85 -6.22
CA ASP A 90 -8.98 15.86 -5.10
C ASP A 90 -7.74 15.03 -5.44
N ASN A 91 -6.58 15.62 -5.16
CA ASN A 91 -5.28 15.04 -5.41
C ASN A 91 -4.47 14.91 -4.13
N THR A 92 -5.13 14.66 -3.01
CA THR A 92 -4.45 14.33 -1.76
C THR A 92 -4.03 12.86 -1.78
N TRP A 93 -2.72 12.63 -1.61
CA TRP A 93 -2.09 11.31 -1.62
C TRP A 93 -1.35 11.07 -0.32
N ILE A 94 -1.34 9.81 0.13
CA ILE A 94 -0.46 9.35 1.19
C ILE A 94 0.68 8.50 0.60
N ILE A 95 1.90 8.99 0.80
CA ILE A 95 3.13 8.37 0.31
C ILE A 95 3.73 7.55 1.44
N LYS A 96 3.98 6.26 1.19
CA LYS A 96 4.44 5.30 2.21
C LYS A 96 5.58 4.42 1.67
N PRO A 97 6.59 4.08 2.47
CA PRO A 97 7.58 3.06 2.14
C PRO A 97 6.94 1.67 2.04
N TRP A 98 7.49 0.80 1.19
CA TRP A 98 6.96 -0.55 0.93
C TRP A 98 6.77 -1.37 2.22
N ASN A 99 7.84 -1.47 3.01
CA ASN A 99 7.96 -2.43 4.12
C ASN A 99 8.24 -1.78 5.50
N LEU A 100 8.30 -0.44 5.63
CA LEU A 100 8.35 0.19 6.96
C LEU A 100 6.95 0.26 7.58
N ALA A 101 6.94 0.33 8.91
CA ALA A 101 5.75 0.41 9.76
C ALA A 101 5.86 1.60 10.73
N ARG A 102 4.84 1.77 11.58
CA ARG A 102 4.78 2.85 12.62
C ARG A 102 4.80 4.27 12.04
N SER A 103 4.23 4.45 10.86
CA SER A 103 4.15 5.75 10.16
C SER A 103 5.49 6.42 9.88
N LEU A 104 6.60 5.68 10.00
CA LEU A 104 7.91 6.19 9.63
C LEU A 104 7.92 6.51 8.15
N ASP A 105 8.49 7.67 7.81
CA ASP A 105 8.73 8.09 6.42
C ASP A 105 7.43 8.13 5.58
N THR A 106 6.32 8.51 6.23
CA THR A 106 4.99 8.64 5.62
C THR A 106 4.61 10.11 5.49
N PHE A 107 4.10 10.51 4.31
CA PHE A 107 3.75 11.89 4.01
C PHE A 107 2.35 11.95 3.40
N VAL A 108 1.52 12.90 3.82
CA VAL A 108 0.24 13.23 3.16
C VAL A 108 0.44 14.56 2.44
N THR A 109 0.23 14.57 1.13
CA THR A 109 0.49 15.76 0.30
C THR A 109 -0.31 15.71 -1.00
N ASN A 110 -0.61 16.89 -1.53
CA ASN A 110 -1.13 17.10 -2.88
C ASN A 110 -0.11 17.78 -3.80
N ASN A 111 1.17 17.85 -3.41
CA ASN A 111 2.22 18.48 -4.19
C ASN A 111 2.98 17.44 -5.03
N LEU A 112 2.74 17.42 -6.34
CA LEU A 112 3.40 16.49 -7.26
C LEU A 112 4.94 16.57 -7.22
N THR A 113 5.49 17.78 -7.13
CA THR A 113 6.95 17.98 -7.08
C THR A 113 7.55 17.37 -5.82
N GLN A 114 6.86 17.53 -4.68
CA GLN A 114 7.26 16.87 -3.43
C GLN A 114 7.23 15.35 -3.58
N ILE A 115 6.14 14.78 -4.14
CA ILE A 115 6.01 13.33 -4.31
C ILE A 115 7.14 12.76 -5.18
N ILE A 116 7.49 13.44 -6.27
CA ILE A 116 8.61 13.06 -7.15
C ILE A 116 9.95 13.15 -6.41
N ARG A 117 10.13 14.05 -5.45
CA ARG A 117 11.37 14.12 -4.66
C ARG A 117 11.43 13.07 -3.58
N LEU A 118 10.30 12.63 -3.05
CA LEU A 118 10.26 11.60 -2.01
C LEU A 118 10.85 10.27 -2.49
N ILE A 119 10.75 9.92 -3.78
CA ILE A 119 11.33 8.67 -4.30
C ILE A 119 12.86 8.60 -4.19
N ASP A 120 13.54 9.75 -4.11
CA ASP A 120 15.01 9.80 -3.95
C ASP A 120 15.45 9.25 -2.58
N SER A 121 14.56 9.27 -1.58
CA SER A 121 14.82 8.73 -0.23
C SER A 121 14.60 7.22 -0.11
N GLY A 122 14.12 6.56 -1.17
CA GLY A 122 13.89 5.12 -1.20
C GLY A 122 12.56 4.73 -1.83
N PRO A 123 12.31 3.41 -1.94
CA PRO A 123 11.13 2.89 -2.62
C PRO A 123 9.83 3.18 -1.85
N LYS A 124 8.83 3.73 -2.54
CA LYS A 124 7.54 4.11 -1.96
C LYS A 124 6.38 3.75 -2.86
N VAL A 125 5.20 3.68 -2.25
CA VAL A 125 3.90 3.69 -2.92
C VAL A 125 3.22 5.04 -2.72
N ALA A 126 2.52 5.52 -3.74
CA ALA A 126 1.52 6.58 -3.62
C ALA A 126 0.15 5.91 -3.55
N CYS A 127 -0.60 6.17 -2.48
CA CYS A 127 -1.95 5.65 -2.29
C CYS A 127 -2.92 6.82 -2.15
N LYS A 128 -4.05 6.80 -2.85
CA LYS A 128 -5.05 7.87 -2.79
C LYS A 128 -5.52 8.02 -1.34
N TYR A 129 -5.44 9.23 -0.81
CA TYR A 129 -5.90 9.51 0.55
C TYR A 129 -7.42 9.48 0.62
N ILE A 130 -7.97 8.88 1.69
CA ILE A 130 -9.40 8.89 1.98
C ILE A 130 -9.71 10.22 2.65
N ASP A 131 -10.35 11.11 1.91
CA ASP A 131 -10.68 12.48 2.26
C ASP A 131 -12.03 12.62 2.97
N ASP A 132 -12.94 11.67 2.78
CA ASP A 132 -14.24 11.59 3.47
C ASP A 132 -14.34 10.38 4.40
N PRO A 133 -13.61 10.36 5.53
CA PRO A 133 -13.72 9.29 6.52
C PRO A 133 -14.97 9.46 7.39
N VAL A 134 -15.53 8.35 7.88
CA VAL A 134 -16.58 8.37 8.90
C VAL A 134 -16.04 9.02 10.18
N LEU A 135 -16.68 10.10 10.63
CA LEU A 135 -16.32 10.82 11.85
C LEU A 135 -17.17 10.33 13.04
N PHE A 136 -16.53 10.23 14.21
CA PHE A 136 -17.19 9.88 15.46
C PHE A 136 -17.30 11.11 16.37
N HIS A 137 -18.47 11.32 16.97
CA HIS A 137 -18.66 12.35 17.98
C HIS A 137 -17.81 12.04 19.22
N ARG A 138 -17.06 13.04 19.70
CA ARG A 138 -16.22 12.96 20.89
C ARG A 138 -16.75 13.96 21.93
N PRO A 139 -17.43 13.51 22.99
CA PRO A 139 -18.01 14.41 24.00
C PRO A 139 -16.97 15.20 24.80
N ASP A 140 -15.74 14.70 24.85
CA ASP A 140 -14.59 15.27 25.56
C ASP A 140 -13.80 16.29 24.73
N VAL A 141 -14.19 16.48 23.47
CA VAL A 141 -13.65 17.50 22.59
C VAL A 141 -14.82 18.43 22.30
N ASP A 142 -14.79 19.65 22.83
CA ASP A 142 -15.75 20.67 22.42
C ASP A 142 -15.63 20.83 20.90
N ALA A 143 -16.57 20.23 20.17
CA ALA A 143 -16.65 20.36 18.73
C ALA A 143 -17.02 21.82 18.44
N TRP A 144 -16.20 22.48 17.63
CA TRP A 144 -16.32 23.88 17.22
C TRP A 144 -17.68 24.21 16.61
#